data_AF-A0A1W9QJE8-F1
#
_entry.id   AF-A0A1W9QJE8-F1
#
_cell.length_a   1.000
_cell.length_b   1.000
_cell.length_c   1.000
_cell.angle_alpha   90.00
_cell.angle_beta   90.00
_cell.angle_gamma   90.00
#
_symmetry.space_group_name_H-M   'P 1'
#
loop_
_entity.id
_entity.type
_entity.pdbx_description
1 polymer ?
#
loop_
_entity_poly.entity_id
_entity_poly.type
_entity_poly.pdbx_seq_one_letter_code
_entity_poly.pdbx_strand_id
1 'polypeptide(L)'
;MKKKFFTGTMKKKFFNYKSLILEISDDAFEAFLTIKDTNSPVSEDDIISLIKSAGIKFGWENAQRLNAEKKIEKQFNKPFLIAAGNKPQINYKFTPVPEIFLN
;
A
#
# COMPACT_ATOMS: atom_id res chain seq x y z
N MET A 1 24.99 2.50 9.46
CA MET A 1 23.85 3.04 8.68
C MET A 1 22.57 2.33 9.09
N LYS A 2 21.60 3.01 9.70
CA LYS A 2 20.32 2.41 10.13
C LYS A 2 19.38 2.35 8.93
N LYS A 3 19.03 1.12 8.48
CA LYS A 3 17.96 0.92 7.49
C LYS A 3 16.65 1.41 8.13
N LYS A 4 16.02 2.44 7.54
CA LYS A 4 14.65 2.86 7.89
C LYS A 4 13.73 1.74 7.42
N PHE A 5 13.34 0.86 8.33
CA PHE A 5 12.19 0.00 8.13
C PHE A 5 10.93 0.89 8.19
N PHE A 6 10.02 0.68 7.25
CA PHE A 6 8.76 1.40 7.14
C PHE A 6 8.00 1.35 8.49
N THR A 7 7.76 2.51 9.09
CA THR A 7 7.00 2.69 10.35
C THR A 7 5.56 3.09 10.03
N GLY A 8 4.83 2.22 9.33
CA GLY A 8 3.39 2.32 9.18
C GLY A 8 2.74 1.12 9.86
N THR A 9 1.79 1.36 10.75
CA THR A 9 0.90 0.30 11.23
C THR A 9 0.09 -0.24 10.04
N MET A 10 -0.12 -1.55 9.99
CA MET A 10 -0.76 -2.26 8.87
C MET A 10 -2.04 -2.94 9.35
N LYS A 11 -3.18 -2.54 8.79
CA LYS A 11 -4.51 -2.94 9.29
C LYS A 11 -4.90 -4.35 8.90
N LYS A 12 -4.48 -4.83 7.73
CA LYS A 12 -4.88 -6.14 7.21
C LYS A 12 -3.78 -6.77 6.36
N LYS A 13 -3.34 -7.95 6.78
CA LYS A 13 -2.53 -8.86 5.98
C LYS A 13 -3.45 -9.89 5.35
N PHE A 14 -3.48 -9.94 4.03
CA PHE A 14 -4.11 -11.02 3.29
C PHE A 14 -3.01 -11.99 2.87
N PHE A 15 -3.12 -13.23 3.35
CA PHE A 15 -2.27 -14.33 2.91
C PHE A 15 -3.04 -15.10 1.85
N ASN A 16 -2.45 -15.24 0.66
CA ASN A 16 -2.90 -16.27 -0.26
C ASN A 16 -1.69 -17.13 -0.65
N TYR A 17 -1.87 -18.46 -0.54
CA TYR A 17 -0.92 -19.53 -0.83
C TYR A 17 0.56 -19.22 -0.57
N LYS A 18 1.04 -19.49 0.66
CA LYS A 18 2.43 -19.68 1.18
C LYS A 18 3.55 -18.71 0.76
N SER A 19 3.55 -18.24 -0.48
CA SER A 19 4.58 -17.46 -1.13
C SER A 19 4.14 -16.04 -1.51
N LEU A 20 2.88 -15.66 -1.35
CA LEU A 20 2.39 -14.29 -1.56
C LEU A 20 1.91 -13.65 -0.25
N ILE A 21 2.32 -12.41 -0.01
CA ILE A 21 1.80 -11.58 1.07
C ILE A 21 1.29 -10.27 0.47
N LEU A 22 0.01 -9.98 0.70
CA LEU A 22 -0.60 -8.70 0.35
C LEU A 22 -0.93 -7.92 1.62
N GLU A 23 -0.40 -6.71 1.73
CA GLU A 23 -0.58 -5.83 2.88
C GLU A 23 -1.25 -4.55 2.43
N ILE A 24 -2.32 -4.14 3.13
CA ILE A 24 -3.01 -2.87 2.90
C ILE A 24 -2.67 -1.94 4.06
N SER A 25 -2.30 -0.69 3.75
CA SER A 25 -2.04 0.35 4.74
C SER A 25 -3.26 0.67 5.61
N ASP A 26 -3.03 1.24 6.80
CA ASP A 26 -4.10 1.61 7.73
C ASP A 26 -5.14 2.58 7.18
N ASP A 27 -4.68 3.50 6.33
CA ASP A 27 -5.51 4.48 5.65
C ASP A 27 -6.19 3.90 4.40
N ALA A 28 -5.90 2.64 4.05
CA ALA A 28 -6.38 1.95 2.84
C ALA A 28 -6.01 2.64 1.52
N PHE A 29 -5.04 3.56 1.52
CA PHE A 29 -4.58 4.24 0.31
C PHE A 29 -3.40 3.53 -0.37
N GLU A 30 -2.72 2.60 0.28
CA GLU A 30 -1.56 1.90 -0.28
C GLU A 30 -1.70 0.39 -0.10
N ALA A 31 -1.33 -0.36 -1.13
CA ALA A 31 -1.27 -1.82 -1.09
C ALA A 31 0.09 -2.32 -1.59
N PHE A 32 0.66 -3.27 -0.86
CA PHE A 32 1.99 -3.80 -1.07
C PHE A 32 1.93 -5.31 -1.29
N LEU A 33 2.61 -5.78 -2.34
CA LEU A 33 2.79 -7.20 -2.60
C LEU A 33 4.22 -7.61 -2.27
N THR A 34 4.37 -8.70 -1.53
CA THR A 34 5.64 -9.39 -1.34
C THR A 34 5.53 -10.78 -1.93
N ILE A 35 6.44 -11.10 -2.85
CA ILE A 35 6.62 -12.46 -3.36
C ILE A 35 7.77 -13.08 -2.57
N LYS A 36 7.51 -14.17 -1.85
CA LYS A 36 8.53 -14.89 -1.09
C LYS A 36 9.36 -15.75 -2.02
N ASP A 37 10.65 -15.81 -1.72
CA ASP A 37 11.54 -16.76 -2.35
C ASP A 37 11.25 -18.14 -1.76
N THR A 38 10.54 -18.97 -2.51
CA THR A 38 10.16 -20.32 -2.11
C THR A 38 10.36 -21.26 -3.28
N ASN A 39 10.51 -22.56 -3.02
CA ASN A 39 10.58 -23.58 -4.07
C ASN A 39 9.24 -23.79 -4.81
N SER A 40 8.19 -23.06 -4.46
CA SER A 40 6.92 -23.09 -5.16
C SER A 40 6.86 -21.94 -6.17
N PRO A 41 6.62 -22.22 -7.47
CA PRO A 41 6.36 -21.17 -8.43
C PRO A 41 5.07 -20.42 -8.04
N VAL A 42 5.05 -19.13 -8.35
CA VAL A 42 3.87 -18.26 -8.20
C VAL A 42 3.34 -17.98 -9.60
N SER A 43 2.08 -18.30 -9.85
CA SER A 43 1.45 -18.00 -11.14
C SER A 43 0.89 -16.57 -11.17
N GLU A 44 0.69 -16.04 -12.38
CA GLU A 44 0.01 -14.76 -12.58
C GLU A 44 -1.44 -14.80 -12.06
N ASP A 45 -2.15 -15.92 -12.27
CA ASP A 45 -3.53 -16.13 -11.83
C ASP A 45 -3.66 -16.07 -10.30
N ASP A 46 -2.67 -16.58 -9.55
CA ASP A 46 -2.64 -16.50 -8.09
C ASP A 46 -2.55 -15.05 -7.62
N ILE A 47 -1.70 -14.25 -8.28
CA ILE A 47 -1.51 -12.83 -7.99
C ILE A 47 -2.80 -12.06 -8.29
N ILE A 48 -3.39 -12.28 -9.48
CA ILE A 48 -4.64 -11.63 -9.89
C ILE A 48 -5.78 -11.99 -8.94
N SER A 49 -5.89 -13.25 -8.55
CA SER A 49 -6.93 -13.73 -7.63
C SER A 49 -6.79 -13.11 -6.24
N LEU A 50 -5.57 -13.03 -5.71
CA LEU A 50 -5.29 -12.37 -4.44
C LEU A 50 -5.66 -10.88 -4.49
N ILE A 51 -5.26 -10.19 -5.55
CA ILE A 51 -5.58 -8.77 -5.77
C ILE A 51 -7.10 -8.53 -5.78
N LYS A 52 -7.83 -9.34 -6.56
CA LYS A 52 -9.29 -9.26 -6.66
C LYS A 52 -9.96 -9.53 -5.31
N SER A 53 -9.50 -10.56 -4.59
CA SER A 53 -10.06 -10.92 -3.27
C SER A 53 -9.90 -9.81 -2.23
N ALA A 54 -8.85 -9.00 -2.35
CA ALA A 54 -8.61 -7.85 -1.49
C ALA A 54 -9.41 -6.59 -1.89
N GLY A 55 -10.20 -6.64 -2.97
CA GLY A 55 -11.03 -5.53 -3.42
C GLY A 55 -10.24 -4.37 -4.04
N ILE A 56 -8.99 -4.58 -4.41
CA ILE A 56 -8.15 -3.57 -5.05
C ILE A 56 -8.58 -3.44 -6.52
N LYS A 57 -9.11 -2.26 -6.88
CA LYS A 57 -9.64 -1.98 -8.23
C LYS A 57 -8.83 -0.93 -8.99
N PHE A 58 -8.19 0.00 -8.28
CA PHE A 58 -7.54 1.18 -8.84
C PHE A 58 -6.18 1.44 -8.20
N GLY A 59 -5.42 2.41 -8.72
CA GLY A 59 -4.16 2.88 -8.12
C GLY A 59 -2.88 2.28 -8.70
N TRP A 60 -2.98 1.48 -9.78
CA TRP A 60 -1.86 0.81 -10.45
C TRP A 60 -0.82 1.78 -11.01
N GLU A 61 -1.28 2.83 -11.71
CA GLU A 61 -0.42 3.83 -12.35
C GLU A 61 0.40 4.61 -11.31
N ASN A 62 -0.28 5.04 -10.25
CA ASN A 62 0.36 5.69 -9.11
C ASN A 62 1.37 4.78 -8.40
N ALA A 63 1.04 3.50 -8.21
CA ALA A 63 1.96 2.53 -7.62
C ALA A 63 3.21 2.36 -8.49
N GLN A 64 3.06 2.26 -9.81
CA GLN A 64 4.19 2.17 -10.74
C GLN A 64 5.07 3.41 -10.69
N ARG A 65 4.46 4.61 -10.74
CA ARG A 65 5.17 5.89 -10.63
C ARG A 65 5.94 5.98 -9.31
N LEU A 66 5.27 5.71 -8.18
CA LEU A 66 5.89 5.79 -6.85
C LEU A 66 7.01 4.75 -6.66
N ASN A 67 6.86 3.54 -7.20
CA ASN A 67 7.94 2.56 -7.20
C ASN A 67 9.16 3.08 -7.98
N ALA A 68 8.96 3.67 -9.15
CA ALA A 68 10.04 4.24 -9.95
C ALA A 68 10.73 5.42 -9.23
N GLU A 69 9.97 6.38 -8.71
CA GLU A 69 10.49 7.53 -7.95
C GLU A 69 11.31 7.10 -6.73
N LYS A 70 10.83 6.07 -6.01
CA LYS A 70 11.50 5.54 -4.82
C LYS A 70 12.57 4.50 -5.14
N LYS A 71 12.82 4.19 -6.42
CA LYS A 71 13.74 3.14 -6.89
C LYS A 71 13.47 1.78 -6.22
N ILE A 72 12.20 1.45 -6.07
CA ILE A 72 11.76 0.15 -5.55
C ILE A 72 11.84 -0.86 -6.70
N GLU A 73 12.82 -1.74 -6.60
CA GLU A 73 12.95 -2.88 -7.50
C GLU A 73 12.08 -4.04 -7.03
N LYS A 74 11.42 -4.70 -7.98
CA LYS A 74 10.68 -5.94 -7.71
C LYS A 74 11.68 -7.06 -7.45
N GLN A 75 11.82 -7.44 -6.19
CA GLN A 75 12.72 -8.50 -5.74
C GLN A 75 11.99 -9.42 -4.78
N PHE A 76 12.40 -10.68 -4.72
CA PHE A 76 11.85 -11.61 -3.73
C PHE A 76 12.10 -11.11 -2.30
N ASN A 77 11.17 -11.46 -1.42
CA ASN A 77 11.17 -11.12 0.00
C ASN A 77 11.12 -9.61 0.31
N LYS A 78 10.93 -8.75 -0.69
CA LYS A 78 10.77 -7.30 -0.52
C LYS A 78 9.40 -6.84 -1.00
N PRO A 79 8.68 -6.03 -0.20
CA PRO A 79 7.40 -5.47 -0.62
C PRO A 79 7.60 -4.43 -1.71
N PHE A 80 6.68 -4.39 -2.67
CA PHE A 80 6.56 -3.31 -3.65
C PHE A 80 5.11 -2.88 -3.80
N LEU A 81 4.88 -1.62 -4.19
CA LEU A 81 3.52 -1.11 -4.35
C LEU A 81 2.83 -1.80 -5.54
N ILE A 82 1.60 -2.23 -5.33
CA ILE A 82 0.70 -2.66 -6.41
C ILE A 82 -0.48 -1.71 -6.61
N ALA A 83 -0.86 -0.95 -5.57
CA ALA A 83 -1.84 0.11 -5.69
C ALA A 83 -1.51 1.27 -4.76
N ALA A 84 -1.70 2.49 -5.25
CA ALA A 84 -1.61 3.70 -4.46
C ALA A 84 -2.70 4.71 -4.89
N GLY A 85 -3.57 5.06 -3.95
CA GLY A 85 -4.57 6.10 -4.13
C GLY A 85 -3.97 7.49 -3.96
N ASN A 86 -4.71 8.50 -4.44
CA ASN A 86 -4.37 9.90 -4.16
C ASN A 86 -4.90 10.27 -2.78
N LYS A 87 -4.02 10.37 -1.78
CA LYS A 87 -4.41 10.88 -0.46
C LYS A 87 -4.88 12.32 -0.64
N PRO A 88 -6.13 12.66 -0.28
CA PRO A 88 -6.57 14.05 -0.33
C PRO A 88 -5.68 14.87 0.61
N GLN A 89 -5.04 15.92 0.09
CA GLN A 89 -4.36 16.90 0.94
C GLN A 89 -5.46 17.78 1.55
N ILE A 90 -5.96 17.38 2.71
CA ILE A 90 -6.95 18.17 3.44
C ILE A 90 -6.21 19.36 4.07
N ASN A 91 -6.16 20.48 3.35
CA ASN A 91 -5.76 21.75 3.94
C ASN A 91 -6.92 22.26 4.80
N TYR A 92 -6.97 21.84 6.07
CA TYR A 92 -7.82 22.48 7.06
C TYR A 92 -7.35 23.93 7.22
N LYS A 93 -8.03 24.87 6.55
CA LYS A 93 -8.02 26.26 7.01
C LYS A 93 -8.93 26.31 8.23
N PHE A 94 -8.31 26.28 9.41
CA PHE A 94 -9.03 26.62 10.62
C PHE A 94 -9.42 28.09 10.52
N THR A 95 -10.67 28.37 10.17
CA THR A 95 -11.24 29.70 10.37
C THR A 95 -11.62 29.77 11.84
N PRO A 96 -10.91 30.52 12.69
CA PRO A 96 -11.34 30.69 14.07
C PRO A 96 -12.78 31.24 14.06
N VAL A 97 -13.66 30.63 14.86
CA VAL A 97 -14.99 31.16 15.07
C VAL A 97 -14.82 32.50 15.77
N PRO A 98 -15.36 33.61 15.22
CA PRO A 98 -15.30 34.90 15.88
C PRO A 98 -15.87 34.80 17.30
N GLU A 99 -15.19 35.37 18.29
CA GLU A 99 -15.56 35.30 19.70
C GLU A 99 -17.01 35.74 19.98
N ILE A 100 -17.59 36.54 19.08
CA ILE A 100 -19.00 36.97 19.12
C ILE A 100 -20.04 35.84 18.98
N PHE A 101 -19.62 34.61 18.64
CA PHE A 101 -20.49 33.43 18.55
C PHE A 101 -20.27 32.42 19.68
N LEU A 102 -19.44 32.74 20.69
CA LEU A 102 -19.15 31.87 21.84
C LEU A 102 -20.03 32.15 23.08
N ASN A 103 -21.24 32.68 22.88
CA ASN A 103 -22.23 32.91 23.95
C ASN A 103 -23.32 31.85 23.95
#